data_AF-A0A9E3GLH1-F1
#
_entry.id   AF-A0A9E3GLH1-F1
#
_cell.length_a   1.000
_cell.length_b   1.000
_cell.length_c   1.000
_cell.angle_alpha   90.00
_cell.angle_beta   90.00
_cell.angle_gamma   90.00
#
_symmetry.space_group_name_H-M   'P 1'
#
loop_
_entity.id
_entity.type
_entity.pdbx_description
1 polymer ?
#
loop_
_entity_poly.entity_id
_entity_poly.type
_entity_poly.pdbx_seq_one_letter_code
_entity_poly.pdbx_strand_id
1 'polypeptide(L)'
;MAPSLAIEEAALVGRREPYVRVTVVWAASPVSARAGDAGLVTADGRLRGWVGGSCAEPVVVRQALDALAEGTSRLVHLAPPQDLPPARPGVVTAAVSCASEGSLEVFVEPRLPPAHLVVVGRSPLARALATMAVAVGFDVAVVERDGADAGDFPGTAQVVDGLDLAAAGAGPASFVVVATMGRYDEDAVEAALASGAGYVALVASARRAATVLAVLRDSGMAEEALARVKAPAGLALGDLPHVEIAVAVLAEIVAAKAAQTAKAQSETGPPAGPAPPVLTPETRPGGIAPGARTLEERGETVEAVDPVCGMTADPATAHDVAVHDGVTYGFCCSSCRRRFEAAPEQFLTERR
;
A
#
# COMPACT_ATOMS: atom_id res chain seq x y z
N MET A 1 18.71 -28.20 22.23
CA MET A 1 18.12 -26.89 22.57
C MET A 1 17.10 -26.57 21.50
N ALA A 2 15.85 -26.28 21.86
CA ALA A 2 14.92 -25.70 20.90
C ALA A 2 15.51 -24.36 20.42
N PRO A 3 15.44 -24.05 19.11
CA PRO A 3 15.89 -22.76 18.60
C PRO A 3 15.15 -21.63 19.31
N SER A 4 15.80 -20.47 19.46
CA SER A 4 15.11 -19.30 20.00
C SER A 4 13.98 -18.89 19.04
N LEU A 5 12.90 -18.31 19.59
CA LEU A 5 11.78 -17.83 18.77
C LEU A 5 12.22 -16.87 17.66
N ALA A 6 13.27 -16.07 17.89
CA ALA A 6 13.81 -15.18 16.88
C ALA A 6 14.40 -15.93 15.66
N ILE A 7 15.02 -17.10 15.86
CA ILE A 7 15.56 -17.93 14.77
C ILE A 7 14.40 -18.56 13.98
N GLU A 8 13.38 -19.06 14.67
CA GLU A 8 12.20 -19.61 14.02
C GLU A 8 11.45 -18.54 13.22
N GLU A 9 11.29 -17.34 13.79
CA GLU A 9 10.70 -16.19 13.12
C GLU A 9 11.47 -15.81 11.85
N ALA A 10 12.80 -15.69 11.95
CA ALA A 10 13.64 -15.40 10.79
C ALA A 10 13.54 -16.49 9.70
N ALA A 11 13.41 -17.75 10.09
CA ALA A 11 13.22 -18.86 9.15
C ALA A 11 11.86 -18.80 8.44
N LEU A 12 10.79 -18.46 9.16
CA LEU A 12 9.45 -18.26 8.57
C LEU A 12 9.46 -17.10 7.58
N VAL A 13 10.08 -15.97 7.96
CA VAL A 13 10.28 -14.81 7.07
C VAL A 13 11.07 -15.19 5.82
N GLY A 14 12.19 -15.92 5.97
CA GLY A 14 13.03 -16.35 4.85
C GLY A 14 12.31 -17.30 3.88
N ARG A 15 11.40 -18.14 4.38
CA ARG A 15 10.55 -19.02 3.55
C ARG A 15 9.26 -18.35 3.06
N ARG A 16 9.04 -17.07 3.42
CA ARG A 16 7.81 -16.31 3.13
C ARG A 16 6.54 -17.00 3.62
N GLU A 17 6.64 -17.74 4.72
CA GLU A 17 5.52 -18.45 5.33
C GLU A 17 4.73 -17.49 6.23
N PRO A 18 3.41 -17.35 6.04
CA PRO A 18 2.55 -16.60 6.95
C PRO A 18 2.56 -17.19 8.35
N TYR A 19 2.65 -16.34 9.36
CA TYR A 19 2.61 -16.75 10.77
C TYR A 19 2.00 -15.64 11.63
N VAL A 20 1.78 -15.92 12.90
CA VAL A 20 1.30 -14.95 13.87
C VAL A 20 2.25 -14.90 15.04
N ARG A 21 2.67 -13.69 15.41
CA ARG A 21 3.38 -13.47 16.66
C ARG A 21 2.36 -13.17 17.75
N VAL A 22 2.43 -13.93 18.83
CA VAL A 22 1.62 -13.71 20.01
C VAL A 22 2.53 -13.26 21.15
N THR A 23 2.15 -12.19 21.82
CA THR A 23 2.88 -11.67 23.00
C THR A 23 1.91 -11.50 24.15
N VAL A 24 2.21 -12.10 25.30
CA VAL A 24 1.48 -11.84 26.55
C VAL A 24 1.86 -10.44 27.01
N VAL A 25 0.90 -9.51 26.98
CA VAL A 25 1.13 -8.10 27.34
C VAL A 25 0.70 -7.80 28.77
N TRP A 26 -0.21 -8.61 29.33
CA TRP A 26 -0.65 -8.49 30.71
C TRP A 26 -1.11 -9.84 31.28
N ALA A 27 -0.97 -10.00 32.59
CA ALA A 27 -1.29 -11.22 33.31
C ALA A 27 -1.74 -10.88 34.75
N ALA A 28 -2.89 -11.41 35.17
CA ALA A 28 -3.38 -11.38 36.54
C ALA A 28 -3.40 -12.78 37.14
N SER A 29 -2.72 -12.93 38.28
CA SER A 29 -2.59 -14.21 38.97
C SER A 29 -3.93 -14.79 39.42
N PRO A 30 -4.03 -16.13 39.48
CA PRO A 30 -2.99 -17.10 39.13
C PRO A 30 -3.07 -17.54 37.65
N VAL A 31 -2.06 -17.13 36.87
CA VAL A 31 -1.80 -17.60 35.51
C VAL A 31 -0.36 -18.07 35.39
N SER A 32 -0.13 -19.08 34.55
CA SER A 32 1.20 -19.63 34.30
C SER A 32 2.05 -18.79 33.36
N ALA A 33 1.42 -17.90 32.60
CA ALA A 33 2.09 -16.95 31.70
C ALA A 33 2.46 -15.66 32.44
N ARG A 34 3.51 -15.00 31.97
CA ARG A 34 3.96 -13.69 32.43
C ARG A 34 3.96 -12.71 31.28
N ALA A 35 3.83 -11.42 31.60
CA ALA A 35 4.05 -10.37 30.62
C ALA A 35 5.46 -10.52 29.99
N GLY A 36 5.52 -10.48 28.66
CA GLY A 36 6.73 -10.73 27.87
C GLY A 36 6.88 -12.16 27.36
N ASP A 37 6.11 -13.13 27.88
CA ASP A 37 6.05 -14.46 27.26
C ASP A 37 5.50 -14.33 25.83
N ALA A 38 6.03 -15.12 24.90
CA ALA A 38 5.70 -15.01 23.49
C ALA A 38 5.68 -16.37 22.79
N GLY A 39 4.96 -16.42 21.68
CA GLY A 39 4.95 -17.56 20.80
C GLY A 39 4.67 -17.21 19.34
N LEU A 40 4.93 -18.17 18.46
CA LEU A 40 4.64 -18.10 17.03
C LEU A 40 3.59 -19.15 16.70
N VAL A 41 2.52 -18.75 16.04
CA VAL A 41 1.48 -19.66 15.53
C VAL A 41 1.59 -19.69 14.01
N THR A 42 1.87 -20.87 13.45
CA THR A 42 1.91 -21.09 12.00
C THR A 42 0.50 -21.30 11.43
N ALA A 43 0.33 -21.18 10.11
CA ALA A 43 -0.95 -21.35 9.45
C ALA A 43 -1.60 -22.74 9.64
N ASP A 44 -0.81 -23.77 9.99
CA ASP A 44 -1.28 -25.11 10.36
C ASP A 44 -1.72 -25.23 11.84
N GLY A 45 -1.74 -24.10 12.58
CA GLY A 45 -2.17 -24.00 13.97
C GLY A 45 -1.13 -24.43 15.00
N ARG A 46 0.11 -24.74 14.60
CA ARG A 46 1.15 -25.13 15.56
C ARG A 46 1.69 -23.91 16.31
N LEU A 47 1.68 -24.00 17.63
CA LEU A 47 2.33 -23.02 18.51
C LEU A 47 3.79 -23.41 18.78
N ARG A 48 4.68 -22.42 18.67
CA ARG A 48 6.06 -22.47 19.17
C ARG A 48 6.23 -21.42 20.26
N GLY A 49 6.95 -21.73 21.33
CA GLY A 49 7.11 -20.82 22.47
C GLY A 49 6.04 -21.03 23.54
N TRP A 50 5.70 -19.97 24.26
CA TRP A 50 4.80 -20.03 25.41
C TRP A 50 3.91 -18.80 25.48
N VAL A 51 2.60 -19.02 25.59
CA VAL A 51 1.58 -17.96 25.70
C VAL A 51 0.59 -18.23 26.83
N GLY A 52 0.78 -19.32 27.58
CA GLY A 52 -0.15 -19.84 28.58
C GLY A 52 -0.24 -21.36 28.52
N GLY A 53 -0.84 -21.95 29.55
CA GLY A 53 -1.07 -23.40 29.61
C GLY A 53 -2.29 -23.86 28.81
N SER A 54 -2.72 -25.10 29.08
CA SER A 54 -3.77 -25.82 28.34
C SER A 54 -5.12 -25.09 28.22
N CYS A 55 -5.44 -24.18 29.14
CA CYS A 55 -6.69 -23.44 29.12
C CYS A 55 -6.67 -22.22 28.18
N ALA A 56 -5.50 -21.59 27.99
CA ALA A 56 -5.37 -20.37 27.20
C ALA A 56 -4.92 -20.69 25.76
N GLU A 57 -4.00 -21.64 25.60
CA GLU A 57 -3.38 -21.96 24.31
C GLU A 57 -4.40 -22.22 23.18
N PRO A 58 -5.44 -23.06 23.33
CA PRO A 58 -6.38 -23.31 22.24
C PRO A 58 -7.16 -22.07 21.79
N VAL A 59 -7.49 -21.18 22.74
CA VAL A 59 -8.19 -19.93 22.45
C VAL A 59 -7.25 -18.95 21.76
N VAL A 60 -6.01 -18.85 22.23
CA VAL A 60 -4.97 -18.01 21.60
C VAL A 60 -4.68 -18.48 20.18
N VAL A 61 -4.51 -19.79 19.95
CA VAL A 61 -4.28 -20.36 18.61
C VAL A 61 -5.45 -20.06 17.69
N ARG A 62 -6.69 -20.22 18.16
CA ARG A 62 -7.87 -19.85 17.37
C ARG A 62 -7.85 -18.36 16.99
N GLN A 63 -7.63 -17.47 17.96
CA GLN A 63 -7.56 -16.03 17.69
C GLN A 63 -6.41 -15.65 16.78
N ALA A 64 -5.29 -16.37 16.84
CA ALA A 64 -4.18 -16.22 15.92
C ALA A 64 -4.60 -16.61 14.49
N LEU A 65 -5.23 -17.77 14.30
CA LEU A 65 -5.69 -18.19 12.98
C LEU A 65 -6.74 -17.23 12.38
N ASP A 66 -7.67 -16.74 13.20
CA ASP A 66 -8.64 -15.71 12.80
C ASP A 66 -7.91 -14.42 12.36
N ALA A 67 -6.95 -13.94 13.18
CA ALA A 67 -6.14 -12.76 12.86
C ALA A 67 -5.30 -12.95 11.58
N LEU A 68 -4.76 -14.15 11.35
CA LEU A 68 -3.98 -14.48 10.16
C LEU A 68 -4.84 -14.45 8.90
N ALA A 69 -6.07 -14.99 8.97
CA ALA A 69 -7.03 -14.96 7.87
C ALA A 69 -7.50 -13.54 7.54
N GLU A 70 -7.74 -12.71 8.57
CA GLU A 70 -8.17 -11.33 8.41
C GLU A 70 -7.04 -10.36 8.05
N GLY A 71 -5.80 -10.73 8.34
CA GLY A 71 -4.62 -9.86 8.19
C GLY A 71 -4.60 -8.67 9.15
N THR A 72 -5.31 -8.74 10.27
CA THR A 72 -5.46 -7.66 11.26
C THR A 72 -4.95 -8.07 12.64
N SER A 73 -4.16 -7.20 13.25
CA SER A 73 -3.73 -7.40 14.65
C SER A 73 -4.89 -7.17 15.61
N ARG A 74 -4.87 -7.87 16.74
CA ARG A 74 -5.89 -7.74 17.79
C ARG A 74 -5.30 -7.91 19.17
N LEU A 75 -5.89 -7.20 20.13
CA LEU A 75 -5.69 -7.47 21.55
C LEU A 75 -6.79 -8.43 22.01
N VAL A 76 -6.41 -9.53 22.66
CA VAL A 76 -7.34 -10.53 23.18
C VAL A 76 -7.24 -10.56 24.70
N HIS A 77 -8.35 -10.33 25.37
CA HIS A 77 -8.49 -10.51 26.82
C HIS A 77 -9.12 -11.86 27.09
N LEU A 78 -8.39 -12.73 27.79
CA LEU A 78 -8.84 -14.04 28.21
C LEU A 78 -9.11 -14.02 29.72
N ALA A 79 -10.33 -14.37 30.10
CA ALA A 79 -10.75 -14.47 31.48
C ALA A 79 -11.79 -15.59 31.66
N PRO A 80 -12.01 -16.08 32.89
CA PRO A 80 -13.19 -16.89 33.21
C PRO A 80 -14.49 -16.18 32.83
N PRO A 81 -15.56 -16.90 32.44
CA PRO A 81 -16.83 -16.29 32.03
C PRO A 81 -17.41 -15.28 33.04
N GLN A 82 -17.24 -15.53 34.33
CA GLN A 82 -17.74 -14.68 35.41
C GLN A 82 -16.90 -13.42 35.64
N ASP A 83 -15.67 -13.39 35.15
CA ASP A 83 -14.70 -12.31 35.36
C ASP A 83 -14.42 -11.53 34.06
N LEU A 84 -15.25 -11.74 33.03
CA LEU A 84 -15.12 -11.03 31.78
C LEU A 84 -15.35 -9.52 32.02
N PRO A 85 -14.39 -8.67 31.62
CA PRO A 85 -14.56 -7.24 31.75
C PRO A 85 -15.66 -6.75 30.78
N PRO A 86 -16.22 -5.55 31.02
CA PRO A 86 -17.06 -4.90 30.02
C PRO A 86 -16.31 -4.78 28.69
N ALA A 87 -17.06 -4.89 27.59
CA ALA A 87 -16.50 -4.81 26.25
C ALA A 87 -15.71 -3.51 26.08
N ARG A 88 -14.45 -3.63 25.64
CA ARG A 88 -13.59 -2.50 25.29
C ARG A 88 -13.47 -2.43 23.78
N PRO A 89 -13.67 -1.26 23.15
CA PRO A 89 -13.46 -1.10 21.71
C PRO A 89 -12.06 -1.58 21.30
N GLY A 90 -12.00 -2.42 20.26
CA GLY A 90 -10.75 -2.97 19.73
C GLY A 90 -10.12 -4.09 20.56
N VAL A 91 -10.80 -4.60 21.59
CA VAL A 91 -10.35 -5.75 22.38
C VAL A 91 -11.31 -6.91 22.23
N VAL A 92 -10.81 -8.03 21.73
CA VAL A 92 -11.55 -9.29 21.67
C VAL A 92 -11.60 -9.89 23.07
N THR A 93 -12.79 -10.18 23.58
CA THR A 93 -12.96 -10.85 24.87
C THR A 93 -13.27 -12.32 24.62
N ALA A 94 -12.48 -13.21 25.21
CA ALA A 94 -12.65 -14.64 25.03
C ALA A 94 -12.70 -15.34 26.39
N ALA A 95 -13.76 -16.12 26.61
CA ALA A 95 -13.89 -16.93 27.80
C ALA A 95 -12.92 -18.12 27.76
N VAL A 96 -12.19 -18.34 28.85
CA VAL A 96 -11.38 -19.55 29.06
C VAL A 96 -11.91 -20.35 30.23
N SER A 97 -11.96 -21.67 30.08
CA SER A 97 -12.34 -22.59 31.16
C SER A 97 -11.15 -22.88 32.09
N CYS A 98 -10.49 -21.83 32.57
CA CYS A 98 -9.35 -21.95 33.46
C CYS A 98 -9.84 -22.18 34.90
N ALA A 99 -9.44 -23.30 35.53
CA ALA A 99 -9.73 -23.56 36.93
C ALA A 99 -9.01 -22.60 37.89
N SER A 100 -8.00 -21.89 37.39
CA SER A 100 -7.15 -21.01 38.17
C SER A 100 -7.73 -19.61 38.37
N GLU A 101 -8.89 -19.24 37.80
CA GLU A 101 -9.49 -17.88 37.94
C GLU A 101 -8.64 -16.69 37.46
N GLY A 102 -7.43 -16.92 36.94
CA GLY A 102 -6.56 -15.87 36.43
C GLY A 102 -6.94 -15.39 35.03
N SER A 103 -6.55 -14.16 34.71
CA SER A 103 -6.83 -13.50 33.43
C SER A 103 -5.54 -13.08 32.73
N LEU A 104 -5.55 -13.01 31.41
CA LEU A 104 -4.40 -12.54 30.64
C LEU A 104 -4.83 -11.76 29.41
N GLU A 105 -3.95 -10.88 28.93
CA GLU A 105 -4.09 -10.23 27.64
C GLU A 105 -2.94 -10.63 26.73
N VAL A 106 -3.28 -11.03 25.50
CA VAL A 106 -2.30 -11.29 24.45
C VAL A 106 -2.50 -10.31 23.30
N PHE A 107 -1.40 -9.77 22.79
CA PHE A 107 -1.37 -9.10 21.51
C PHE A 107 -1.06 -10.12 20.42
N VAL A 108 -1.96 -10.22 19.45
CA VAL A 108 -1.93 -11.16 18.33
C VAL A 108 -1.63 -10.35 17.07
N GLU A 109 -0.46 -10.58 16.49
CA GLU A 109 0.07 -9.82 15.36
C GLU A 109 0.31 -10.76 14.17
N PRO A 110 -0.58 -10.78 13.17
CA PRO A 110 -0.36 -11.56 11.96
C PRO A 110 0.78 -10.97 11.13
N ARG A 111 1.63 -11.85 10.62
CA ARG A 111 2.83 -11.54 9.84
C ARG A 111 2.68 -12.22 8.49
N LEU A 112 2.21 -11.44 7.53
CA LEU A 112 2.03 -11.86 6.14
C LEU A 112 3.27 -11.48 5.33
N PRO A 113 3.69 -12.30 4.35
CA PRO A 113 4.71 -11.90 3.41
C PRO A 113 4.24 -10.66 2.61
N PRO A 114 5.17 -9.81 2.14
CA PRO A 114 4.83 -8.72 1.24
C PRO A 114 4.04 -9.23 0.03
N ALA A 115 3.08 -8.44 -0.42
CA ALA A 115 2.33 -8.76 -1.63
C ALA A 115 3.30 -8.89 -2.81
N HIS A 116 3.11 -9.92 -3.62
CA HIS A 116 4.04 -10.27 -4.68
C HIS A 116 3.54 -9.73 -6.03
N LEU A 117 4.35 -8.90 -6.69
CA LEU A 117 4.06 -8.34 -8.01
C LEU A 117 5.08 -8.85 -9.03
N VAL A 118 4.59 -9.53 -10.05
CA VAL A 118 5.38 -9.95 -11.22
C VAL A 118 5.10 -8.99 -12.37
N VAL A 119 6.13 -8.31 -12.85
CA VAL A 119 6.06 -7.43 -14.01
C VAL A 119 6.71 -8.14 -15.20
N VAL A 120 5.93 -8.41 -16.25
CA VAL A 120 6.44 -9.05 -17.47
C VAL A 120 6.81 -7.98 -18.48
N GLY A 121 8.08 -7.93 -18.87
CA GLY A 121 8.63 -7.02 -19.86
C GLY A 121 9.60 -5.98 -19.28
N ARG A 122 10.38 -5.37 -20.17
CA ARG A 122 11.39 -4.35 -19.86
C ARG A 122 11.09 -2.92 -20.34
N SER A 123 9.82 -2.62 -20.60
CA SER A 123 9.42 -1.29 -21.06
C SER A 123 9.73 -0.18 -20.03
N PRO A 124 9.82 1.11 -20.43
CA PRO A 124 9.95 2.21 -19.48
C PRO A 124 8.85 2.21 -18.41
N LEU A 125 7.64 1.79 -18.78
CA LEU A 125 6.52 1.58 -17.86
C LEU A 125 6.81 0.45 -16.87
N ALA A 126 7.29 -0.70 -17.34
CA ALA A 126 7.62 -1.84 -16.47
C ALA A 126 8.68 -1.45 -15.43
N ARG A 127 9.72 -0.72 -15.83
CA ARG A 127 10.77 -0.20 -14.94
C ARG A 127 10.22 0.78 -13.90
N ALA A 128 9.38 1.73 -14.33
CA ALA A 128 8.74 2.67 -13.43
C ALA A 128 7.81 1.97 -12.43
N LEU A 129 7.01 1.02 -12.90
CA LEU A 129 6.10 0.23 -12.07
C LEU A 129 6.86 -0.59 -11.03
N ALA A 130 7.92 -1.32 -11.42
CA ALA A 130 8.76 -2.08 -10.51
C ALA A 130 9.38 -1.19 -9.42
N THR A 131 9.86 -0.01 -9.81
CA THR A 131 10.44 0.98 -8.87
C THR A 131 9.44 1.48 -7.84
N MET A 132 8.25 1.88 -8.28
CA MET A 132 7.22 2.36 -7.37
C MET A 132 6.64 1.25 -6.50
N ALA A 133 6.49 0.04 -7.05
CA ALA A 133 5.97 -1.10 -6.31
C ALA A 133 6.91 -1.52 -5.16
N VAL A 134 8.23 -1.54 -5.39
CA VAL A 134 9.22 -1.74 -4.32
C VAL A 134 9.07 -0.68 -3.24
N ALA A 135 8.95 0.61 -3.62
CA ALA A 135 8.82 1.70 -2.65
C ALA A 135 7.52 1.61 -1.81
N VAL A 136 6.45 1.07 -2.38
CA VAL A 136 5.17 0.80 -1.68
C VAL A 136 5.24 -0.47 -0.81
N GLY A 137 6.29 -1.27 -0.93
CA GLY A 137 6.51 -2.48 -0.13
C GLY A 137 5.96 -3.75 -0.77
N PHE A 138 5.83 -3.80 -2.09
CA PHE A 138 5.67 -5.07 -2.80
C PHE A 138 7.01 -5.79 -2.88
N ASP A 139 6.94 -7.11 -2.84
CA ASP A 139 8.02 -7.93 -3.34
C ASP A 139 7.86 -8.06 -4.86
N VAL A 140 8.91 -7.72 -5.60
CA VAL A 140 8.81 -7.53 -7.06
C VAL A 140 9.72 -8.51 -7.78
N ALA A 141 9.15 -9.22 -8.74
CA ALA A 141 9.89 -9.96 -9.74
C ALA A 141 9.63 -9.36 -11.13
N VAL A 142 10.66 -9.33 -11.96
CA VAL A 142 10.59 -8.91 -13.36
C VAL A 142 10.92 -10.11 -14.22
N VAL A 143 10.04 -10.43 -15.15
CA VAL A 143 10.21 -11.53 -16.10
C VAL A 143 10.41 -10.94 -17.49
N GLU A 144 11.49 -11.30 -18.16
CA GLU A 144 11.75 -10.84 -19.53
C GLU A 144 12.26 -12.00 -20.39
N ARG A 145 11.60 -12.20 -21.54
CA ARG A 145 11.88 -13.33 -22.42
C ARG A 145 13.27 -13.26 -23.05
N ASP A 146 13.64 -12.09 -23.56
CA ASP A 146 14.83 -11.92 -24.40
C ASP A 146 16.03 -11.40 -23.58
N GLY A 147 15.97 -11.55 -22.26
CA GLY A 147 16.97 -11.06 -21.31
C GLY A 147 16.71 -9.64 -20.82
N ALA A 148 16.96 -9.43 -19.52
CA ALA A 148 16.92 -8.10 -18.88
C ALA A 148 18.21 -7.83 -18.10
N ASP A 149 18.71 -6.60 -18.18
CA ASP A 149 19.81 -6.17 -17.32
C ASP A 149 19.26 -5.91 -15.91
N ALA A 150 19.78 -6.61 -14.91
CA ALA A 150 19.38 -6.39 -13.52
C ALA A 150 19.62 -4.93 -13.06
N GLY A 151 20.61 -4.24 -13.65
CA GLY A 151 20.89 -2.83 -13.38
C GLY A 151 19.80 -1.86 -13.86
N ASP A 152 18.88 -2.29 -14.73
CA ASP A 152 17.77 -1.46 -15.22
C ASP A 152 16.61 -1.36 -14.21
N PHE A 153 16.62 -2.21 -13.19
CA PHE A 153 15.57 -2.37 -12.19
C PHE A 153 16.09 -2.09 -10.77
N PRO A 154 15.20 -1.81 -9.79
CA PRO A 154 15.62 -1.66 -8.40
C PRO A 154 16.33 -2.92 -7.91
N GLY A 155 17.46 -2.77 -7.18
CA GLY A 155 18.28 -3.91 -6.75
C GLY A 155 17.61 -4.92 -5.81
N THR A 156 16.41 -4.60 -5.31
CA THR A 156 15.59 -5.52 -4.52
C THR A 156 14.63 -6.35 -5.37
N ALA A 157 14.44 -6.02 -6.64
CA ALA A 157 13.61 -6.79 -7.55
C ALA A 157 14.40 -8.00 -8.09
N GLN A 158 13.77 -9.17 -8.08
CA GLN A 158 14.30 -10.35 -8.75
C GLN A 158 14.15 -10.17 -10.27
N VAL A 159 15.20 -10.42 -11.04
CA VAL A 159 15.10 -10.47 -12.51
C VAL A 159 15.21 -11.91 -12.96
N VAL A 160 14.23 -12.36 -13.74
CA VAL A 160 14.11 -13.72 -14.27
C VAL A 160 14.17 -13.68 -15.78
N ASP A 161 15.18 -14.34 -16.32
CA ASP A 161 15.37 -14.49 -17.76
C ASP A 161 14.51 -15.63 -18.31
N GLY A 162 13.97 -15.42 -19.51
CA GLY A 162 12.99 -16.32 -20.11
C GLY A 162 11.59 -16.05 -19.56
N LEU A 163 10.56 -16.41 -20.33
CA LEU A 163 9.16 -16.24 -19.91
C LEU A 163 8.77 -17.31 -18.87
N ASP A 164 9.45 -17.33 -17.72
CA ASP A 164 9.27 -18.29 -16.64
C ASP A 164 8.69 -17.59 -15.40
N LEU A 165 7.36 -17.55 -15.34
CA LEU A 165 6.65 -16.98 -14.20
C LEU A 165 6.74 -17.87 -12.95
N ALA A 166 7.02 -19.17 -13.10
CA ALA A 166 7.18 -20.08 -11.97
C ALA A 166 8.51 -19.82 -11.24
N ALA A 167 9.60 -19.58 -11.98
CA ALA A 167 10.88 -19.16 -11.42
C ALA A 167 10.80 -17.77 -10.76
N ALA A 168 9.88 -16.92 -11.21
CA ALA A 168 9.54 -15.66 -10.54
C ALA A 168 8.65 -15.84 -9.29
N GLY A 169 8.21 -17.06 -8.95
CA GLY A 169 7.35 -17.30 -7.79
C GLY A 169 5.88 -16.88 -7.99
N ALA A 170 5.43 -16.72 -9.25
CA ALA A 170 4.03 -16.38 -9.53
C ALA A 170 3.10 -17.53 -9.09
N GLY A 171 2.02 -17.17 -8.40
CA GLY A 171 0.99 -18.11 -7.95
C GLY A 171 -0.29 -17.39 -7.52
N PRO A 172 -1.24 -18.08 -6.86
CA PRO A 172 -2.57 -17.53 -6.54
C PRO A 172 -2.57 -16.22 -5.76
N ALA A 173 -1.55 -15.94 -4.95
CA ALA A 173 -1.43 -14.69 -4.18
C ALA A 173 -0.67 -13.57 -4.93
N SER A 174 -0.24 -13.82 -6.18
CA SER A 174 0.54 -12.87 -6.97
C SER A 174 -0.32 -12.00 -7.86
N PHE A 175 0.16 -10.79 -8.09
CA PHE A 175 -0.32 -9.87 -9.11
C PHE A 175 0.62 -9.96 -10.31
N VAL A 176 0.10 -10.25 -11.50
CA VAL A 176 0.91 -10.29 -12.73
C VAL A 176 0.49 -9.15 -13.66
N VAL A 177 1.45 -8.35 -14.08
CA VAL A 177 1.24 -7.24 -15.03
C VAL A 177 2.06 -7.48 -16.28
N VAL A 178 1.37 -7.66 -17.41
CA VAL A 178 1.98 -7.80 -18.73
C VAL A 178 2.19 -6.40 -19.31
N ALA A 179 3.45 -6.00 -19.43
CA ALA A 179 3.90 -4.68 -19.88
C ALA A 179 4.96 -4.76 -21.00
N THR A 180 4.76 -5.68 -21.94
CA THR A 180 5.73 -5.97 -23.03
C THR A 180 5.72 -4.93 -24.15
N MET A 181 4.72 -4.03 -24.16
CA MET A 181 4.50 -3.02 -25.20
C MET A 181 4.31 -3.62 -26.60
N GLY A 182 3.54 -4.70 -26.73
CA GLY A 182 3.20 -5.26 -28.05
C GLY A 182 4.20 -6.25 -28.61
N ARG A 183 5.31 -6.53 -27.92
CA ARG A 183 6.36 -7.41 -28.46
C ARG A 183 5.96 -8.87 -28.43
N TYR A 184 5.32 -9.29 -27.34
CA TYR A 184 4.97 -10.69 -27.13
C TYR A 184 3.80 -10.85 -26.13
N ASP A 185 2.81 -9.95 -26.22
CA ASP A 185 1.70 -9.89 -25.26
C ASP A 185 0.92 -11.21 -25.18
N GLU A 186 0.69 -11.88 -26.31
CA GLU A 186 -0.08 -13.11 -26.42
C GLU A 186 0.52 -14.20 -25.50
N ASP A 187 1.77 -14.59 -25.75
CA ASP A 187 2.48 -15.58 -24.93
C ASP A 187 2.60 -15.14 -23.45
N ALA A 188 2.82 -13.84 -23.19
CA ALA A 188 2.94 -13.34 -21.82
C ALA A 188 1.63 -13.43 -21.04
N VAL A 189 0.50 -13.15 -21.68
CA VAL A 189 -0.83 -13.32 -21.08
C VAL A 189 -1.15 -14.79 -20.88
N GLU A 190 -0.82 -15.65 -21.83
CA GLU A 190 -0.96 -17.10 -21.67
C GLU A 190 -0.18 -17.62 -20.46
N ALA A 191 1.09 -17.25 -20.35
CA ALA A 191 1.94 -17.63 -19.22
C ALA A 191 1.42 -17.07 -17.88
N ALA A 192 0.91 -15.82 -17.87
CA ALA A 192 0.30 -15.20 -16.69
C ALA A 192 -0.97 -15.91 -16.21
N LEU A 193 -1.78 -16.40 -17.14
CA LEU A 193 -2.98 -17.16 -16.79
C LEU A 193 -2.63 -18.58 -16.32
N ALA A 194 -1.65 -19.22 -16.96
CA ALA A 194 -1.14 -20.54 -16.60
C ALA A 194 -0.49 -20.57 -15.21
N SER A 195 0.10 -19.46 -14.76
CA SER A 195 0.67 -19.37 -13.40
C SER A 195 -0.38 -19.40 -12.28
N GLY A 196 -1.67 -19.34 -12.63
CA GLY A 196 -2.76 -19.32 -11.65
C GLY A 196 -2.82 -18.03 -10.82
N ALA A 197 -2.21 -16.93 -11.29
CA ALA A 197 -2.17 -15.68 -10.56
C ALA A 197 -3.56 -15.16 -10.17
N GLY A 198 -3.69 -14.66 -8.94
CA GLY A 198 -4.95 -14.11 -8.43
C GLY A 198 -5.37 -12.82 -9.14
N TYR A 199 -4.44 -12.16 -9.82
CA TYR A 199 -4.67 -10.98 -10.64
C TYR A 199 -3.78 -11.00 -11.86
N VAL A 200 -4.36 -10.80 -13.05
CA VAL A 200 -3.64 -10.69 -14.33
C VAL A 200 -4.11 -9.44 -15.04
N ALA A 201 -3.19 -8.55 -15.39
CA ALA A 201 -3.51 -7.34 -16.14
C ALA A 201 -2.60 -7.16 -17.36
N LEU A 202 -3.17 -6.64 -18.44
CA LEU A 202 -2.46 -6.33 -19.67
C LEU A 202 -2.41 -4.81 -19.89
N VAL A 203 -1.20 -4.28 -19.90
CA VAL A 203 -0.92 -2.89 -20.26
C VAL A 203 -0.96 -2.75 -21.79
N ALA A 204 -2.13 -2.44 -22.31
CA ALA A 204 -2.35 -2.19 -23.73
C ALA A 204 -3.56 -1.25 -23.93
N SER A 205 -3.64 -0.62 -25.10
CA SER A 205 -4.87 0.08 -25.51
C SER A 205 -6.03 -0.91 -25.62
N ALA A 206 -7.27 -0.45 -25.47
CA ALA A 206 -8.46 -1.29 -25.58
C ALA A 206 -8.50 -2.06 -26.92
N ARG A 207 -8.09 -1.41 -28.01
CA ARG A 207 -8.00 -2.03 -29.34
C ARG A 207 -6.96 -3.15 -29.38
N ARG A 208 -5.74 -2.90 -28.88
CA ARG A 208 -4.67 -3.92 -28.87
C ARG A 208 -5.03 -5.08 -27.94
N ALA A 209 -5.58 -4.80 -26.77
CA ALA A 209 -6.06 -5.82 -25.84
C ALA A 209 -7.11 -6.73 -26.48
N ALA A 210 -8.09 -6.16 -27.19
CA ALA A 210 -9.09 -6.95 -27.92
C ALA A 210 -8.45 -7.87 -28.98
N THR A 211 -7.42 -7.40 -29.69
CA THR A 211 -6.67 -8.23 -30.64
C THR A 211 -5.93 -9.37 -29.95
N VAL A 212 -5.20 -9.09 -28.86
CA VAL A 212 -4.48 -10.12 -28.09
C VAL A 212 -5.44 -11.19 -27.58
N LEU A 213 -6.56 -10.79 -26.98
CA LEU A 213 -7.56 -11.72 -26.46
C LEU A 213 -8.27 -12.51 -27.57
N ALA A 214 -8.44 -11.93 -28.76
CA ALA A 214 -8.98 -12.65 -29.92
C ALA A 214 -8.03 -13.74 -30.40
N VAL A 215 -6.73 -13.44 -30.53
CA VAL A 215 -5.72 -14.44 -30.91
C VAL A 215 -5.68 -15.60 -29.91
N LEU A 216 -5.70 -15.30 -28.61
CA LEU A 216 -5.68 -16.34 -27.58
C LEU A 216 -6.95 -17.19 -27.55
N ARG A 217 -8.11 -16.59 -27.84
CA ARG A 217 -9.38 -17.30 -28.02
C ARG A 217 -9.33 -18.25 -29.21
N ASP A 218 -8.83 -17.78 -30.35
CA ASP A 218 -8.70 -18.59 -31.57
C ASP A 218 -7.70 -19.74 -31.40
N SER A 219 -6.70 -19.57 -30.53
CA SER A 219 -5.77 -20.62 -30.09
C SER A 219 -6.36 -21.63 -29.11
N GLY A 220 -7.63 -21.48 -28.71
CA GLY A 220 -8.37 -22.44 -27.88
C GLY A 220 -8.39 -22.14 -26.39
N MET A 221 -7.98 -20.94 -25.96
CA MET A 221 -8.07 -20.56 -24.55
C MET A 221 -9.53 -20.28 -24.14
N ALA A 222 -9.95 -20.81 -22.99
CA ALA A 222 -11.31 -20.69 -22.51
C ALA A 222 -11.71 -19.24 -22.18
N GLU A 223 -12.97 -18.88 -22.44
CA GLU A 223 -13.51 -17.55 -22.13
C GLU A 223 -13.40 -17.22 -20.64
N GLU A 224 -13.58 -18.20 -19.77
CA GLU A 224 -13.47 -18.02 -18.32
C GLU A 224 -12.06 -17.63 -17.90
N ALA A 225 -11.03 -18.14 -18.59
CA ALA A 225 -9.65 -17.76 -18.35
C ALA A 225 -9.38 -16.35 -18.89
N LEU A 226 -9.83 -16.05 -20.12
CA LEU A 226 -9.68 -14.74 -20.74
C LEU A 226 -10.38 -13.63 -19.94
N ALA A 227 -11.54 -13.92 -19.35
CA ALA A 227 -12.30 -12.98 -18.52
C ALA A 227 -11.55 -12.53 -17.24
N ARG A 228 -10.51 -13.27 -16.82
CA ARG A 228 -9.64 -12.89 -15.70
C ARG A 228 -8.64 -11.79 -16.07
N VAL A 229 -8.41 -11.54 -17.36
CA VAL A 229 -7.44 -10.54 -17.82
C VAL A 229 -8.04 -9.15 -17.73
N LYS A 230 -7.53 -8.34 -16.82
CA LYS A 230 -7.86 -6.93 -16.71
C LYS A 230 -7.14 -6.14 -17.81
N ALA A 231 -7.88 -5.64 -18.79
CA ALA A 231 -7.34 -4.84 -19.89
C ALA A 231 -8.33 -3.74 -20.34
N PRO A 232 -7.89 -2.49 -20.55
CA PRO A 232 -6.58 -1.94 -20.22
C PRO A 232 -6.27 -2.03 -18.71
N ALA A 233 -5.00 -2.27 -18.39
CA ALA A 233 -4.50 -2.18 -17.02
C ALA A 233 -4.45 -0.72 -16.54
N GLY A 234 -4.75 -0.51 -15.27
CA GLY A 234 -4.70 0.78 -14.59
C GLY A 234 -6.00 1.59 -14.66
N LEU A 235 -6.07 2.59 -13.77
CA LEU A 235 -7.19 3.53 -13.72
C LEU A 235 -7.27 4.37 -15.01
N ALA A 236 -8.49 4.68 -15.45
CA ALA A 236 -8.74 5.50 -16.62
C ALA A 236 -8.47 6.98 -16.32
N LEU A 237 -7.23 7.42 -16.51
CA LEU A 237 -6.75 8.77 -16.21
C LEU A 237 -6.47 9.61 -17.48
N GLY A 238 -6.85 9.12 -18.65
CA GLY A 238 -6.62 9.79 -19.94
C GLY A 238 -5.31 9.39 -20.60
N ASP A 239 -4.80 10.25 -21.48
CA ASP A 239 -3.54 10.05 -22.20
C ASP A 239 -2.37 10.48 -21.32
N LEU A 240 -1.54 9.51 -20.92
CA LEU A 240 -0.48 9.70 -19.92
C LEU A 240 0.89 9.23 -20.44
N PRO A 241 1.99 9.83 -19.95
CA PRO A 241 3.32 9.26 -20.13
C PRO A 241 3.49 7.96 -19.32
N HIS A 242 4.47 7.13 -19.69
CA HIS A 242 4.70 5.79 -19.11
C HIS A 242 4.78 5.77 -17.57
N VAL A 243 5.40 6.77 -16.95
CA VAL A 243 5.54 6.85 -15.49
C VAL A 243 4.18 7.06 -14.82
N GLU A 244 3.32 7.91 -15.40
CA GLU A 244 1.98 8.17 -14.88
C GLU A 244 1.03 6.99 -15.15
N ILE A 245 1.18 6.29 -16.28
CA ILE A 245 0.47 5.01 -16.49
C ILE A 245 0.89 4.00 -15.42
N ALA A 246 2.18 3.91 -15.09
CA ALA A 246 2.64 3.03 -14.01
C ALA A 246 2.02 3.39 -12.65
N VAL A 247 1.77 4.68 -12.36
CA VAL A 247 1.01 5.11 -11.17
C VAL A 247 -0.43 4.61 -11.25
N ALA A 248 -1.09 4.76 -12.40
CA ALA A 248 -2.47 4.30 -12.61
C ALA A 248 -2.60 2.78 -12.42
N VAL A 249 -1.63 2.01 -12.92
CA VAL A 249 -1.55 0.55 -12.75
C VAL A 249 -1.29 0.18 -11.30
N LEU A 250 -0.35 0.84 -10.63
CA LEU A 250 -0.06 0.57 -9.22
C LEU A 250 -1.27 0.90 -8.32
N ALA A 251 -1.98 2.00 -8.59
CA ALA A 251 -3.19 2.36 -7.87
C ALA A 251 -4.30 1.30 -8.02
N GLU A 252 -4.48 0.76 -9.22
CA GLU A 252 -5.41 -0.35 -9.47
C GLU A 252 -5.01 -1.62 -8.70
N ILE A 253 -3.72 -1.97 -8.69
CA ILE A 253 -3.21 -3.13 -7.92
C ILE A 253 -3.42 -2.94 -6.42
N VAL A 254 -3.17 -1.75 -5.89
CA VAL A 254 -3.42 -1.43 -4.48
C VAL A 254 -4.90 -1.55 -4.14
N ALA A 255 -5.79 -1.08 -5.03
CA ALA A 255 -7.23 -1.24 -4.86
C ALA A 255 -7.66 -2.72 -4.91
N ALA A 256 -7.12 -3.51 -5.84
CA ALA A 256 -7.38 -4.94 -5.94
C ALA A 256 -6.91 -5.70 -4.69
N LYS A 257 -5.71 -5.38 -4.18
CA LYS A 257 -5.18 -5.93 -2.93
C LYS A 257 -6.09 -5.59 -1.75
N ALA A 258 -6.53 -4.34 -1.61
CA ALA A 258 -7.44 -3.93 -0.54
C ALA A 258 -8.79 -4.68 -0.62
N ALA A 259 -9.34 -4.88 -1.82
CA ALA A 259 -10.57 -5.64 -2.03
C ALA A 259 -10.41 -7.13 -1.66
N GLN A 260 -9.27 -7.76 -2.00
CA GLN A 260 -8.96 -9.13 -1.58
C GLN A 260 -8.89 -9.26 -0.05
N THR A 261 -8.25 -8.30 0.63
CA THR A 261 -8.21 -8.26 2.10
C THR A 261 -9.61 -8.06 2.70
N ALA A 262 -10.41 -7.13 2.18
CA ALA A 262 -11.77 -6.88 2.68
C ALA A 262 -12.68 -8.10 2.51
N LYS A 263 -12.54 -8.84 1.39
CA LYS A 263 -13.27 -10.08 1.17
C LYS A 263 -12.90 -11.14 2.22
N ALA A 264 -11.60 -11.35 2.45
CA ALA A 264 -11.13 -12.30 3.47
C ALA A 264 -11.69 -11.97 4.87
N GLN A 265 -11.76 -10.68 5.22
CA GLN A 265 -12.34 -10.21 6.49
C GLN A 265 -13.85 -10.42 6.60
N SER A 266 -14.58 -10.37 5.49
CA SER A 266 -16.04 -10.58 5.49
C SER A 266 -16.43 -12.05 5.66
N GLU A 267 -15.58 -12.98 5.23
CA GLU A 267 -15.83 -14.43 5.27
C GLU A 267 -15.58 -15.04 6.66
N THR A 268 -14.75 -14.40 7.49
CA THR A 268 -14.44 -14.82 8.87
C THR A 268 -15.46 -14.34 9.92
N GLY A 269 -16.50 -13.62 9.50
CA GLY A 269 -17.45 -12.95 10.40
C GLY A 269 -16.92 -11.60 10.90
N PRO A 270 -17.78 -10.77 11.53
CA PRO A 270 -17.42 -9.38 11.83
C PRO A 270 -16.20 -9.32 12.76
N PRO A 271 -15.17 -8.52 12.44
CA PRO A 271 -14.09 -8.26 13.37
C PRO A 271 -14.69 -7.68 14.66
N ALA A 272 -14.19 -8.14 15.81
CA ALA A 272 -14.62 -7.63 17.10
C ALA A 272 -14.05 -6.22 17.32
N GLY A 273 -14.71 -5.22 16.73
CA GLY A 273 -14.45 -3.80 16.90
C GLY A 273 -14.79 -2.98 15.65
N PRO A 274 -15.27 -1.74 15.79
CA PRO A 274 -15.47 -0.86 14.64
C PRO A 274 -14.14 -0.63 13.93
N ALA A 275 -14.16 -0.59 12.59
CA ALA A 275 -13.04 -0.14 11.79
C ALA A 275 -12.53 1.22 12.35
N PRO A 276 -11.21 1.47 12.36
CA PRO A 276 -10.72 2.81 12.68
C PRO A 276 -11.44 3.81 11.76
N PRO A 277 -11.86 4.97 12.29
CA PRO A 277 -12.59 5.94 11.48
C PRO A 277 -11.76 6.23 10.24
N VAL A 278 -12.37 6.04 9.07
CA VAL A 278 -11.83 6.57 7.82
C VAL A 278 -11.63 8.05 8.09
N LEU A 279 -10.39 8.53 8.01
CA LEU A 279 -10.11 9.95 8.01
C LEU A 279 -10.71 10.50 6.72
N THR A 280 -11.99 10.84 6.77
CA THR A 280 -12.57 11.77 5.82
C THR A 280 -11.80 13.08 5.96
N PRO A 281 -11.60 13.83 4.87
CA PRO A 281 -11.12 15.20 4.97
C PRO A 281 -12.25 16.07 5.56
N GLU A 282 -12.65 15.79 6.80
CA GLU A 282 -13.53 16.65 7.56
C GLU A 282 -12.69 17.65 8.34
N THR A 283 -13.02 18.92 8.08
CA THR A 283 -12.53 20.13 8.73
C THR A 283 -12.29 19.91 10.22
N ARG A 284 -11.03 20.06 10.64
CA ARG A 284 -10.62 20.03 12.05
C ARG A 284 -11.50 20.98 12.88
N PRO A 285 -12.25 20.51 13.88
CA PRO A 285 -12.84 21.38 14.88
C PRO A 285 -11.75 21.79 15.86
N GLY A 286 -11.42 23.09 15.88
CA GLY A 286 -10.37 23.63 16.74
C GLY A 286 -9.30 24.45 16.03
N GLY A 287 -9.67 25.18 14.96
CA GLY A 287 -8.90 26.35 14.58
C GLY A 287 -9.05 27.40 15.70
N ILE A 288 -7.93 27.86 16.25
CA ILE A 288 -7.89 29.06 17.09
C ILE A 288 -8.58 30.16 16.30
N ALA A 289 -9.74 30.60 16.76
CA ALA A 289 -10.42 31.76 16.19
C ALA A 289 -9.45 32.96 16.32
N PRO A 290 -9.05 33.62 15.22
CA PRO A 290 -8.38 34.89 15.35
C PRO A 290 -9.42 35.84 15.97
N GLY A 291 -9.15 36.27 17.19
CA GLY A 291 -9.99 37.24 17.88
C GLY A 291 -10.17 38.46 16.99
N ALA A 292 -11.44 38.83 16.79
CA ALA A 292 -11.83 40.07 16.15
C ALA A 292 -11.12 41.24 16.86
N ARG A 293 -10.10 41.80 16.20
CA ARG A 293 -9.68 43.17 16.47
C ARG A 293 -10.29 44.03 15.39
N THR A 294 -11.11 44.96 15.85
CA THR A 294 -11.76 46.01 15.07
C THR A 294 -10.79 46.69 14.11
N LEU A 295 -11.17 46.70 12.83
CA LEU A 295 -10.54 47.48 11.77
C LEU A 295 -10.97 48.94 11.91
N GLU A 296 -10.03 49.80 12.29
CA GLU A 296 -10.08 51.22 11.97
C GLU A 296 -9.03 51.49 10.87
N GLU A 297 -9.58 51.75 9.67
CA GLU A 297 -9.08 52.53 8.54
C GLU A 297 -7.56 52.66 8.27
N ARG A 298 -7.09 52.12 7.13
CA ARG A 298 -6.62 52.87 5.93
C ARG A 298 -5.72 52.00 5.03
N GLY A 299 -6.01 51.99 3.73
CA GLY A 299 -5.04 51.66 2.68
C GLY A 299 -5.52 50.63 1.66
N GLU A 300 -6.07 51.11 0.55
CA GLU A 300 -6.51 50.38 -0.64
C GLU A 300 -5.36 49.59 -1.29
N THR A 301 -5.46 48.25 -1.34
CA THR A 301 -4.50 47.38 -2.05
C THR A 301 -4.98 47.15 -3.48
N VAL A 302 -4.24 47.71 -4.45
CA VAL A 302 -4.45 47.47 -5.88
C VAL A 302 -3.70 46.19 -6.28
N GLU A 303 -4.39 45.24 -6.90
CA GLU A 303 -3.79 44.02 -7.46
C GLU A 303 -2.69 44.38 -8.48
N ALA A 304 -1.45 44.00 -8.18
CA ALA A 304 -0.33 44.15 -9.12
C ALA A 304 -0.09 42.82 -9.85
N VAL A 305 0.03 42.89 -11.17
CA VAL A 305 0.34 41.75 -12.05
C VAL A 305 1.85 41.71 -12.24
N ASP A 306 2.49 40.54 -12.07
CA ASP A 306 3.93 40.35 -12.30
C ASP A 306 4.28 40.78 -13.75
N PRO A 307 5.11 41.81 -13.94
CA PRO A 307 5.37 42.38 -15.27
C PRO A 307 6.23 41.49 -16.18
N VAL A 308 6.82 40.41 -15.66
CA VAL A 308 7.68 39.50 -16.45
C VAL A 308 6.88 38.33 -17.03
N CYS A 309 5.87 37.83 -16.30
CA CYS A 309 5.13 36.63 -16.71
C CYS A 309 3.61 36.81 -16.79
N GLY A 310 3.06 37.92 -16.29
CA GLY A 310 1.63 38.22 -16.34
C GLY A 310 0.79 37.49 -15.29
N MET A 311 1.39 36.77 -14.33
CA MET A 311 0.66 36.15 -13.23
C MET A 311 0.35 37.17 -12.11
N THR A 312 -0.86 37.09 -11.53
CA THR A 312 -1.28 37.97 -10.43
C THR A 312 -0.43 37.70 -9.19
N ALA A 313 0.30 38.70 -8.70
CA ALA A 313 1.17 38.58 -7.54
C ALA A 313 0.99 39.81 -6.66
N ASP A 314 0.25 39.66 -5.56
CA ASP A 314 0.16 40.69 -4.54
C ASP A 314 1.56 40.91 -3.92
N PRO A 315 2.16 42.11 -4.02
CA PRO A 315 3.48 42.39 -3.45
C PRO A 315 3.54 42.23 -1.93
N ALA A 316 2.39 42.21 -1.22
CA ALA A 316 2.34 41.93 0.21
C ALA A 316 2.50 40.42 0.54
N THR A 317 2.27 39.52 -0.43
CA THR A 317 2.31 38.06 -0.24
C THR A 317 3.13 37.31 -1.29
N ALA A 318 3.86 38.02 -2.15
CA ALA A 318 4.61 37.42 -3.25
C ALA A 318 5.79 36.56 -2.76
N HIS A 319 6.12 35.50 -3.52
CA HIS A 319 7.25 34.62 -3.23
C HIS A 319 8.59 35.37 -3.24
N ASP A 320 8.70 36.42 -4.05
CA ASP A 320 9.85 37.31 -4.14
C ASP A 320 9.37 38.74 -4.47
N VAL A 321 10.07 39.76 -3.95
CA VAL A 321 9.78 41.18 -4.20
C VAL A 321 11.04 41.94 -4.61
N ALA A 322 10.89 42.99 -5.44
CA ALA A 322 11.97 43.94 -5.75
C ALA A 322 11.44 45.37 -5.80
N VAL A 323 12.31 46.34 -5.49
CA VAL A 323 11.99 47.77 -5.52
C VAL A 323 12.72 48.41 -6.70
N HIS A 324 11.98 49.12 -7.55
CA HIS A 324 12.53 49.91 -8.64
C HIS A 324 11.81 51.26 -8.70
N ASP A 325 12.57 52.36 -8.74
CA ASP A 325 12.06 53.75 -8.70
C ASP A 325 11.05 54.04 -7.58
N GLY A 326 11.26 53.43 -6.41
CA GLY A 326 10.41 53.61 -5.23
C GLY A 326 9.10 52.81 -5.27
N VAL A 327 8.86 52.01 -6.31
CA VAL A 327 7.70 51.12 -6.43
C VAL A 327 8.12 49.68 -6.11
N THR A 328 7.32 48.98 -5.30
CA THR A 328 7.55 47.57 -4.97
C THR A 328 6.78 46.67 -5.94
N TYR A 329 7.49 45.75 -6.58
CA TYR A 329 6.94 44.77 -7.52
C TYR A 329 6.99 43.37 -6.90
N GLY A 330 5.87 42.63 -6.99
CA GLY A 330 5.77 41.23 -6.58
C GLY A 330 6.01 40.29 -7.75
N PHE A 331 6.74 39.19 -7.50
CA PHE A 331 7.07 38.19 -8.52
C PHE A 331 6.58 36.80 -8.14
N CYS A 332 6.17 36.04 -9.14
CA CYS A 332 5.71 34.67 -8.96
C CYS A 332 6.85 33.72 -8.54
N CYS A 333 8.10 34.06 -8.88
CA CYS A 333 9.28 33.27 -8.52
C CYS A 333 10.59 34.07 -8.61
N SER A 334 11.65 33.54 -8.00
CA SER A 334 13.00 34.12 -7.99
C SER A 334 13.65 34.27 -9.38
N SER A 335 13.18 33.53 -10.39
CA SER A 335 13.66 33.67 -11.77
C SER A 335 13.08 34.93 -12.44
N CYS A 336 11.78 35.20 -12.24
CA CYS A 336 11.13 36.41 -12.75
C CYS A 336 11.71 37.67 -12.11
N ARG A 337 11.93 37.67 -10.79
CA ARG A 337 12.62 38.78 -10.09
C ARG A 337 14.00 39.07 -10.68
N ARG A 338 14.84 38.04 -10.86
CA ARG A 338 16.20 38.21 -11.39
C ARG A 338 16.22 38.75 -12.82
N ARG A 339 15.24 38.37 -13.65
CA ARG A 339 15.10 38.92 -15.02
C ARG A 339 14.68 40.38 -15.00
N PHE A 340 13.77 40.75 -14.09
CA PHE A 340 13.36 42.14 -13.91
C PHE A 340 14.50 43.02 -13.42
N GLU A 341 15.25 42.59 -12.38
CA GLU A 341 16.42 43.33 -11.86
C GLU A 341 17.53 43.52 -12.91
N ALA A 342 17.68 42.57 -13.83
CA ALA A 342 18.70 42.64 -14.88
C ALA A 342 18.39 43.64 -16.00
N ALA A 343 17.10 43.88 -16.30
CA ALA A 343 16.67 44.82 -17.33
C ALA A 343 15.25 45.38 -17.06
N PRO A 344 15.07 46.23 -16.03
CA PRO A 344 13.74 46.66 -15.58
C PRO A 344 12.96 47.41 -16.66
N GLU A 345 13.64 48.25 -17.42
CA GLU A 345 13.04 49.12 -18.44
C GLU A 345 12.34 48.34 -19.57
N GLN A 346 12.74 47.09 -19.83
CA GLN A 346 12.14 46.24 -20.86
C GLN A 346 10.73 45.72 -20.48
N PHE A 347 10.43 45.66 -19.18
CA PHE A 347 9.16 45.12 -18.66
C PHE A 347 8.18 46.21 -18.23
N LEU A 348 8.64 47.46 -18.18
CA LEU A 348 7.84 48.62 -17.76
C LEU A 348 7.30 49.44 -18.95
N THR A 349 7.63 49.08 -20.19
CA THR A 349 7.36 49.93 -21.37
C THR A 349 5.96 49.81 -21.99
N GLU A 350 5.08 48.91 -21.53
CA GLU A 350 3.75 48.73 -22.13
C GLU A 350 2.62 48.63 -21.10
N ARG A 351 2.23 49.76 -20.51
CA ARG A 351 0.86 49.98 -20.01
C ARG A 351 0.44 51.44 -20.20
N ARG A 352 -0.25 51.71 -21.31
CA ARG A 352 -1.09 52.90 -21.49
C ARG A 352 -2.54 52.47 -21.56
#